data_AF-A0A7G8E636-F1
#
_entry.id   AF-A0A7G8E636-F1
#
_cell.length_a   1.000
_cell.length_b   1.000
_cell.length_c   1.000
_cell.angle_alpha   90.00
_cell.angle_beta   90.00
_cell.angle_gamma   90.00
#
_symmetry.space_group_name_H-M   'P 1'
#
loop_
_entity.id
_entity.type
_entity.pdbx_description
1 polymer ?
#
loop_
_entity_poly.entity_id
_entity_poly.type
_entity_poly.pdbx_seq_one_letter_code
_entity_poly.pdbx_strand_id
1 'polypeptide(L)' 'MFCVHKQVAHGQWVDQCCFKTEFDAYVSAMTKSTETMGTCRVYDSTFQEVTMAFEMGMEIDVGGKETAA' A
#
# COMPACT_ATOMS: atom_id res chain seq x y z
N MET A 1 -6.87 -5.53 -9.73
CA MET A 1 -5.55 -6.14 -9.41
C MET A 1 -4.90 -5.27 -8.37
N PHE A 2 -4.31 -5.87 -7.33
CA PHE A 2 -3.86 -5.15 -6.14
C PHE A 2 -2.34 -5.06 -6.12
N CYS A 3 -1.80 -3.86 -6.16
CA CYS A 3 -0.37 -3.61 -6.18
C CYS A 3 0.11 -3.07 -4.84
N VAL A 4 1.25 -3.58 -4.37
CA VAL A 4 1.91 -3.08 -3.17
C VAL A 4 2.89 -2.01 -3.58
N HIS A 5 2.67 -0.79 -3.09
CA HIS A 5 3.59 0.32 -3.26
C HIS A 5 4.37 0.54 -1.97
N LYS A 6 5.68 0.79 -2.08
CA LYS A 6 6.53 1.21 -0.95
C LYS A 6 6.84 2.70 -1.03
N GLN A 7 6.78 3.38 0.10
CA GLN A 7 7.22 4.77 0.20
C GLN A 7 8.75 4.81 0.26
N VAL A 8 9.37 5.51 -0.69
CA VAL A 8 10.84 5.71 -0.74
C VAL A 8 11.24 7.10 -0.24
N ALA A 9 10.34 8.07 -0.34
CA ALA A 9 10.44 9.39 0.24
C ALA A 9 9.03 9.96 0.44
N HIS A 10 8.92 11.10 1.10
CA HIS A 10 7.62 11.74 1.35
C HIS A 10 6.85 11.97 0.03
N GLY A 11 5.65 11.40 -0.08
CA GLY A 11 4.82 11.43 -1.30
C GLY A 11 5.32 10.59 -2.49
N GLN A 12 6.49 9.97 -2.41
CA GLN A 12 7.05 9.15 -3.51
C GLN A 12 6.85 7.66 -3.23
N TRP A 13 6.09 7.02 -4.12
CA TRP A 13 5.70 5.62 -4.04
C TRP A 13 6.26 4.84 -5.22
N VAL A 14 6.75 3.63 -4.97
CA VAL A 14 7.30 2.74 -5.99
C VAL A 14 6.59 1.38 -5.94
N ASP A 15 6.20 0.87 -7.10
CA ASP A 15 5.58 -0.43 -7.26
C ASP A 15 6.58 -1.54 -6.91
N GLN A 16 6.18 -2.45 -6.02
CA GLN A 16 6.99 -3.63 -5.71
C GLN A 16 6.48 -4.88 -6.40
N CYS A 17 5.20 -5.18 -6.25
CA CYS A 17 4.57 -6.40 -6.75
C CYS A 17 3.06 -6.24 -6.82
N CYS A 18 2.40 -7.04 -7.66
CA CYS A 18 0.95 -7.04 -7.78
C CYS A 18 0.38 -8.45 -7.63
N PHE A 19 -0.82 -8.52 -7.08
CA PHE A 19 -1.54 -9.73 -6.73
C PHE A 19 -2.95 -9.72 -7.32
N LYS A 20 -3.49 -10.91 -7.55
CA LYS A 20 -4.86 -11.06 -8.04
C LYS A 20 -5.90 -10.73 -6.98
N THR A 21 -5.59 -10.99 -5.71
CA THR A 21 -6.50 -10.78 -4.59
C THR A 21 -5.99 -9.67 -3.67
N GLU A 22 -6.92 -8.98 -3.01
CA GLU A 22 -6.60 -7.94 -2.04
C GLU A 22 -5.90 -8.53 -0.81
N PHE A 23 -6.34 -9.71 -0.37
CA PHE A 23 -5.79 -10.39 0.80
C PHE A 23 -4.30 -10.73 0.62
N ASP A 24 -3.90 -11.22 -0.56
CA ASP A 24 -2.47 -11.51 -0.82
C ASP A 24 -1.63 -10.21 -0.79
N ALA A 25 -2.16 -9.12 -1.35
CA ALA A 25 -1.51 -7.82 -1.31
C ALA A 25 -1.41 -7.25 0.11
N TYR A 26 -2.45 -7.44 0.93
CA TYR A 26 -2.49 -7.08 2.35
C TYR A 26 -1.36 -7.76 3.12
N VAL A 27 -1.32 -9.09 3.08
CA VAL A 27 -0.30 -9.87 3.80
C VAL A 27 1.09 -9.44 3.35
N SER A 28 1.29 -9.27 2.04
CA SER A 28 2.57 -8.81 1.51
C SER A 28 2.96 -7.41 2.00
N ALA A 29 2.05 -6.44 1.93
CA ALA A 29 2.30 -5.07 2.36
C ALA A 29 2.60 -4.99 3.86
N MET A 30 1.84 -5.70 4.69
CA MET A 30 2.08 -5.82 6.12
C MET A 30 3.48 -6.40 6.39
N THR A 31 3.78 -7.59 5.86
CA THR A 31 5.09 -8.24 6.09
C THR A 31 6.25 -7.35 5.65
N LYS A 32 6.17 -6.73 4.47
CA LYS A 32 7.22 -5.85 3.93
C LYS A 32 7.39 -4.56 4.73
N SER A 33 6.29 -3.99 5.22
CA SER A 33 6.34 -2.81 6.08
C SER A 33 7.07 -3.11 7.39
N THR A 34 6.87 -4.31 7.96
CA THR A 34 7.58 -4.81 9.13
C THR A 34 9.06 -5.05 8.85
N GLU A 35 9.38 -5.84 7.82
CA GLU A 35 10.77 -6.22 7.49
C GLU A 35 11.64 -5.03 7.17
N THR A 36 11.08 -4.04 6.47
CA THR A 36 11.85 -2.89 6.00
C THR A 36 11.72 -1.66 6.90
N MET A 37 11.02 -1.79 8.04
CA MET A 37 10.68 -0.69 8.95
C MET A 37 10.20 0.56 8.20
N GLY A 38 9.33 0.36 7.21
CA GLY A 38 8.93 1.40 6.27
C GLY A 38 7.44 1.37 5.97
N THR A 39 6.99 2.34 5.17
CA THR A 39 5.57 2.49 4.84
C THR A 39 5.25 1.79 3.52
N CYS A 40 4.26 0.93 3.53
CA CYS A 40 3.71 0.25 2.36
C CYS A 40 2.22 0.55 2.22
N ARG A 41 1.68 0.49 1.01
CA ARG A 41 0.24 0.62 0.76
C ARG A 41 -0.23 -0.36 -0.29
N VAL A 42 -1.47 -0.80 -0.17
CA VAL A 42 -2.18 -1.62 -1.16
C VAL A 42 -2.99 -0.68 -2.05
N TYR A 43 -2.75 -0.78 -3.36
CA TYR A 43 -3.40 0.01 -4.39
C TYR A 43 -4.22 -0.89 -5.30
N ASP A 44 -5.52 -0.66 -5.41
CA ASP A 44 -6.35 -1.32 -6.40
C ASP A 44 -6.29 -0.57 -7.72
N SER A 45 -5.58 -1.16 -8.69
CA SER A 45 -5.47 -0.63 -10.06
C SER A 45 -6.81 -0.56 -10.81
N THR A 46 -7.83 -1.31 -10.37
CA THR A 46 -9.15 -1.35 -11.01
C THR A 46 -9.93 -0.07 -10.72
N PHE A 47 -9.92 0.36 -9.46
CA PHE A 47 -10.61 1.57 -8.98
C PHE A 47 -9.68 2.77 -8.82
N GLN A 48 -8.37 2.56 -9.06
CA GLN A 48 -7.33 3.56 -8.94
C GLN A 48 -7.23 4.18 -7.54
N GLU A 49 -7.47 3.38 -6.50
CA GLU A 49 -7.53 3.83 -5.12
C GLU A 49 -6.57 3.04 -4.21
N VAL A 50 -6.19 3.66 -3.09
CA VAL A 50 -5.46 2.97 -2.03
C VAL A 50 -6.48 2.39 -1.08
N THR A 51 -6.49 1.07 -0.94
CA THR A 51 -7.47 0.40 -0.07
C THR A 51 -6.95 0.28 1.36
N MET A 52 -5.63 0.17 1.55
CA MET A 52 -5.00 -0.06 2.84
C MET A 52 -3.57 0.48 2.87
N ALA A 53 -3.05 0.86 4.05
CA ALA A 53 -1.65 1.18 4.24
C ALA A 53 -1.12 0.67 5.58
N PHE A 54 0.19 0.44 5.61
CA PHE A 54 0.91 -0.12 6.74
C PHE A 54 2.18 0.68 6.99
N GLU A 55 2.46 0.92 8.26
CA GLU A 55 3.74 1.45 8.72
C GLU A 55 4.28 0.50 9.80
N MET A 56 5.48 -0.04 9.57
CA MET A 56 6.14 -0.95 10.52
C MET A 56 5.25 -2.15 10.96
N GLY A 57 4.42 -2.67 10.06
CA GLY A 57 3.52 -3.79 10.33
C GLY A 57 2.17 -3.41 10.94
N MET A 58 1.94 -2.13 11.23
CA MET A 58 0.68 -1.63 11.76
C MET A 58 -0.14 -1.00 10.66
N GLU A 59 -1.42 -1.35 10.58
CA GLU A 59 -2.36 -0.70 9.68
C GLU A 59 -2.53 0.77 10.10
N ILE A 60 -2.41 1.67 9.12
CA ILE A 60 -2.63 3.11 9.30
C ILE A 60 -3.86 3.53 8.50
N ASP A 61 -4.61 4.49 9.05
CA ASP A 61 -5.78 5.02 8.38
C ASP A 61 -5.36 5.74 7.09
N VAL A 62 -5.79 5.19 5.96
CA VAL A 62 -5.63 5.83 4.67
C VAL A 62 -6.76 6.84 4.58
N GLY A 63 -6.53 8.03 5.14
CA GLY A 63 -7.52 9.11 5.18
C GLY A 63 -8.28 9.21 3.86
N GLY A 64 -9.55 8.82 3.89
CA GLY A 64 -10.37 8.71 2.70
C GLY A 64 -10.46 10.06 1.98
N LYS A 65 -10.16 10.03 0.68
CA LYS A 65 -10.22 11.12 -0.31
C LYS A 65 -8.98 12.04 -0.36
N GLU A 66 -7.97 11.60 -1.10
CA GLU A 66 -7.33 12.51 -2.05
C GLU A 66 -8.20 12.57 -3.30
N THR A 67 -9.29 13.35 -3.25
CA THR A 67 -9.94 13.82 -4.48
C THR A 67 -8.95 14.72 -5.19
N ALA A 68 -8.47 14.29 -6.35
CA ALA A 68 -7.74 15.11 -7.30
C ALA A 68 -8.46 16.46 -7.49
N ALA A 69 -7.72 17.54 -7.24
CA ALA A 69 -8.07 18.90 -7.65
C ALA A 69 -7.44 19.20 -9.02
#